data_AF-A0A5D3ALC0-F1
#
_entry.id   AF-A0A5D3ALC0-F1
#
_cell.length_a   1.000
_cell.length_b   1.000
_cell.length_c   1.000
_cell.angle_alpha   90.00
_cell.angle_beta   90.00
_cell.angle_gamma   90.00
#
_symmetry.space_group_name_H-M   'P 1'
#
loop_
_entity.id
_entity.type
_entity.pdbx_description
1 polymer ?
#
loop_
_entity_poly.entity_id
_entity_poly.type
_entity_poly.pdbx_seq_one_letter_code
_entity_poly.pdbx_strand_id
1 'polypeptide(L)'
;MPPKTIDEVIAEMEELQLAEHEPMFAIYQDLVTARKADIEKRAEEELEKKKWEDEVISLQEEKERMEKESEEQRKQEELTRKKEELALQATKILAARGATIPKATIENPVPTPVLPTTTMNQAPVSSSIPHPPHPDPFDGSDATALNSFLLASNGYLELYKAHYPSARSQIMWVACFLRGALGDRVSTALLNDELHPWLESWDAFKKYLIANYGQSKGERIAGATQALQSAAQGTRTAREYLNAL
;
A
#
# COMPACT_ATOMS: atom_id res chain seq x y z
N MET A 1 9.18 -47.73 49.04
CA MET A 1 8.05 -47.73 48.07
C MET A 1 8.36 -48.76 47.00
N PRO A 2 7.37 -49.41 46.37
CA PRO A 2 7.61 -50.09 45.10
C PRO A 2 8.06 -49.07 44.04
N PRO A 3 8.84 -49.46 43.03
CA PRO A 3 9.06 -48.61 41.85
C PRO A 3 7.75 -48.48 41.08
N LYS A 4 7.48 -47.28 40.52
CA LYS A 4 6.41 -47.07 39.54
C LYS A 4 6.62 -47.98 38.33
N THR A 5 5.53 -48.42 37.69
CA THR A 5 5.62 -49.12 36.41
C THR A 5 5.97 -48.15 35.28
N ILE A 6 6.43 -48.68 34.14
CA ILE A 6 6.75 -47.85 32.97
C ILE A 6 5.48 -47.14 32.45
N ASP A 7 4.33 -47.82 32.50
CA ASP A 7 3.05 -47.28 32.06
C ASP A 7 2.55 -46.12 32.95
N GLU A 8 2.77 -46.21 34.28
CA GLU A 8 2.50 -45.11 35.21
C GLU A 8 3.37 -43.87 34.92
N VAL A 9 4.64 -44.07 34.56
CA VAL A 9 5.56 -42.96 34.22
C VAL A 9 5.22 -42.33 32.86
N ILE A 10 4.79 -43.12 31.88
CA ILE A 10 4.34 -42.61 30.58
C ILE A 10 3.07 -41.76 30.76
N ALA A 11 2.06 -42.25 31.48
CA ALA A 11 0.82 -41.51 31.72
C ALA A 11 1.07 -40.18 32.47
N GLU A 12 1.94 -40.19 33.49
CA GLU A 12 2.32 -38.99 34.25
C GLU A 12 3.09 -37.97 33.38
N MET A 13 3.89 -38.43 32.40
CA MET A 13 4.54 -37.54 31.43
C MET A 13 3.57 -36.97 30.38
N GLU A 14 2.61 -37.75 29.89
CA GLU A 14 1.58 -37.29 28.95
C GLU A 14 0.63 -36.27 29.61
N GLU A 15 0.24 -36.49 30.87
CA GLU A 15 -0.60 -35.56 31.65
C GLU A 15 0.14 -34.22 31.93
N LEU A 16 1.43 -34.28 32.26
CA LEU A 16 2.26 -33.07 32.42
C LEU A 16 2.42 -32.28 31.10
N GLN A 17 2.65 -32.95 29.97
CA GLN A 17 2.73 -32.28 28.66
C GLN A 17 1.40 -31.62 28.28
N LEU A 18 0.26 -32.27 28.57
CA LEU A 18 -1.05 -31.69 28.30
C LEU A 18 -1.29 -30.42 29.14
N ALA A 19 -0.90 -30.45 30.42
CA ALA A 19 -1.01 -29.32 31.34
C ALA A 19 -0.12 -28.12 30.97
N GLU A 20 1.09 -28.34 30.42
CA GLU A 20 1.93 -27.23 29.90
C GLU A 20 1.37 -26.62 28.60
N HIS A 21 0.67 -27.41 27.77
CA HIS A 21 0.14 -26.94 26.48
C HIS A 21 -1.20 -26.20 26.57
N GLU A 22 -2.05 -26.49 27.56
CA GLU A 22 -3.36 -25.84 27.73
C GLU A 22 -3.31 -24.30 27.82
N PRO A 23 -2.47 -23.66 28.67
CA PRO A 23 -2.39 -22.19 28.73
C PRO A 23 -1.81 -21.56 27.45
N MET A 24 -0.92 -22.26 26.74
CA MET A 24 -0.43 -21.83 25.42
C MET A 24 -1.54 -21.79 24.37
N PHE A 25 -2.48 -22.74 24.41
CA PHE A 25 -3.62 -22.75 23.50
C PHE A 25 -4.59 -21.59 23.77
N ALA A 26 -4.86 -21.29 25.04
CA ALA A 26 -5.69 -20.14 25.43
C ALA A 26 -5.09 -18.80 24.93
N ILE A 27 -3.80 -18.55 25.19
CA ILE A 27 -3.09 -17.35 24.73
C ILE A 27 -3.13 -17.22 23.20
N TYR A 28 -2.98 -18.33 22.47
CA TYR A 28 -3.09 -18.33 21.01
C TYR A 28 -4.52 -17.99 20.55
N GLN A 29 -5.54 -18.52 21.22
CA GLN A 29 -6.95 -18.31 20.86
C GLN A 29 -7.43 -16.87 21.14
N ASP A 30 -6.95 -16.26 22.23
CA ASP A 30 -7.13 -14.82 22.50
C ASP A 30 -6.43 -13.95 21.43
N LEU A 31 -5.19 -14.28 21.06
CA LEU A 31 -4.43 -13.55 20.04
C LEU A 31 -5.09 -13.63 18.65
N VAL A 32 -5.62 -14.80 18.27
CA VAL A 32 -6.41 -14.97 17.03
C VAL A 32 -7.70 -14.15 17.09
N THR A 33 -8.39 -14.12 18.23
CA THR A 33 -9.62 -13.34 18.42
C THR A 33 -9.37 -11.84 18.30
N ALA A 34 -8.33 -11.33 18.98
CA ALA A 34 -7.91 -9.94 18.89
C ALA A 34 -7.49 -9.54 17.46
N ARG A 35 -6.66 -10.36 16.80
CA ARG A 35 -6.21 -10.09 15.43
C ARG A 35 -7.33 -10.18 14.40
N LYS A 36 -8.38 -10.99 14.64
CA LYS A 36 -9.59 -10.98 13.83
C LYS A 36 -10.34 -9.66 13.97
N ALA A 37 -10.54 -9.18 15.20
CA ALA A 37 -11.22 -7.90 15.45
C ALA A 37 -10.48 -6.71 14.82
N ASP A 38 -9.14 -6.69 14.86
CA ASP A 38 -8.31 -5.68 14.19
C ASP A 38 -8.47 -5.70 12.66
N ILE A 39 -8.62 -6.88 12.04
CA ILE A 39 -8.86 -7.03 10.60
C ILE A 39 -10.28 -6.55 10.23
N GLU A 40 -11.27 -6.94 11.03
CA GLU A 40 -12.69 -6.58 10.84
C GLU A 40 -12.86 -5.05 10.96
N LYS A 41 -12.28 -4.43 11.98
CA LYS A 41 -12.24 -2.97 12.16
C LYS A 41 -11.53 -2.24 11.03
N ARG A 42 -10.40 -2.76 10.51
CA ARG A 42 -9.71 -2.15 9.36
C ARG A 42 -10.57 -2.22 8.08
N ALA A 43 -11.32 -3.30 7.89
CA ALA A 43 -12.23 -3.42 6.75
C ALA A 43 -13.41 -2.42 6.83
N GLU A 44 -13.92 -2.14 8.03
CA GLU A 44 -14.90 -1.06 8.26
C GLU A 44 -14.29 0.32 7.95
N GLU A 45 -13.07 0.59 8.43
CA GLU A 45 -12.35 1.85 8.16
C GLU A 45 -12.07 2.06 6.66
N GLU A 46 -11.68 1.02 5.91
CA GLU A 46 -11.51 1.12 4.45
C GLU A 46 -12.85 1.31 3.71
N LEU A 47 -13.93 0.68 4.19
CA LEU A 47 -15.27 0.86 3.60
C LEU A 47 -15.80 2.28 3.80
N GLU A 48 -15.64 2.86 5.00
CA GLU A 48 -16.02 4.25 5.27
C GLU A 48 -15.11 5.22 4.49
N LYS A 49 -13.79 5.00 4.46
CA LYS A 49 -12.86 5.79 3.65
C LYS A 49 -13.26 5.79 2.18
N LYS A 50 -13.59 4.62 1.60
CA LYS A 50 -14.02 4.52 0.21
C LYS A 50 -15.31 5.28 -0.04
N LYS A 51 -16.29 5.19 0.87
CA LYS A 51 -17.54 5.95 0.78
C LYS A 51 -17.28 7.47 0.74
N TRP A 52 -16.36 7.97 1.55
CA TRP A 52 -15.92 9.37 1.50
C TRP A 52 -15.20 9.72 0.17
N GLU A 53 -14.40 8.82 -0.39
CA GLU A 53 -13.76 9.01 -1.70
C GLU A 53 -14.80 9.09 -2.83
N ASP A 54 -15.79 8.19 -2.84
CA ASP A 54 -16.91 8.20 -3.80
C ASP A 54 -17.77 9.49 -3.66
N GLU A 55 -18.03 9.97 -2.43
CA GLU A 55 -18.76 11.22 -2.16
C GLU A 55 -17.99 12.47 -2.62
N VAL A 56 -16.67 12.53 -2.40
CA VAL A 56 -15.80 13.61 -2.88
C VAL A 56 -15.74 13.66 -4.41
N ILE A 57 -15.71 12.50 -5.09
CA ILE A 57 -15.78 12.43 -6.54
C ILE A 57 -17.12 13.00 -7.04
N SER A 58 -18.23 12.57 -6.45
CA SER A 58 -19.58 13.04 -6.83
C SER A 58 -19.75 14.56 -6.66
N LEU A 59 -19.27 15.12 -5.54
CA LEU A 59 -19.28 16.57 -5.30
C LEU A 59 -18.39 17.34 -6.30
N GLN A 60 -17.28 16.74 -6.76
CA GLN A 60 -16.42 17.38 -7.75
C GLN A 60 -16.99 17.34 -9.16
N GLU A 61 -17.65 16.24 -9.55
CA GLU A 61 -18.43 16.17 -10.81
C GLU A 61 -19.59 17.17 -10.82
N GLU A 62 -20.32 17.31 -9.70
CA GLU A 62 -21.36 18.31 -9.53
C GLU A 62 -20.81 19.74 -9.64
N LYS A 63 -19.68 20.03 -9.01
CA LYS A 63 -19.01 21.33 -9.13
C LYS A 63 -18.62 21.63 -10.59
N GLU A 64 -18.01 20.69 -11.30
CA GLU A 64 -17.60 20.87 -12.70
C GLU A 64 -18.83 21.09 -13.61
N ARG A 65 -19.95 20.40 -13.34
CA ARG A 65 -21.23 20.60 -14.02
C ARG A 65 -21.77 22.02 -13.83
N MET A 66 -21.79 22.50 -12.59
CA MET A 66 -22.23 23.87 -12.24
C MET A 66 -21.31 24.95 -12.82
N GLU A 67 -19.99 24.70 -12.86
CA GLU A 67 -19.00 25.63 -13.43
C GLU A 67 -19.15 25.75 -14.96
N LYS A 68 -19.39 24.63 -15.66
CA LYS A 68 -19.72 24.63 -17.11
C LYS A 68 -21.02 25.36 -17.40
N GLU A 69 -22.08 25.12 -16.63
CA GLU A 69 -23.36 25.82 -16.80
C GLU A 69 -23.19 27.33 -16.60
N SER A 70 -22.44 27.75 -15.57
CA SER A 70 -22.14 29.16 -15.32
C SER A 70 -21.32 29.79 -16.45
N GLU A 71 -20.33 29.08 -17.01
CA GLU A 71 -19.55 29.59 -18.14
C GLU A 71 -20.40 29.71 -19.42
N GLU A 72 -21.33 28.79 -19.66
CA GLU A 72 -22.24 28.82 -20.81
C GLU A 72 -23.30 29.93 -20.67
N GLN A 73 -23.86 30.13 -19.46
CA GLN A 73 -24.72 31.29 -19.15
C GLN A 73 -23.97 32.61 -19.44
N ARG A 74 -22.74 32.77 -18.96
CA ARG A 74 -21.92 33.97 -19.22
C ARG A 74 -21.60 34.18 -20.70
N LYS A 75 -21.35 33.11 -21.47
CA LYS A 75 -21.19 33.19 -22.93
C LYS A 75 -22.48 33.65 -23.62
N GLN A 76 -23.64 33.20 -23.16
CA GLN A 76 -24.95 33.59 -23.69
C GLN A 76 -25.31 35.05 -23.34
N GLU A 77 -25.00 35.50 -22.13
CA GLU A 77 -25.11 36.91 -21.73
C GLU A 77 -24.20 37.81 -22.58
N GLU A 78 -22.93 37.44 -22.76
CA GLU A 78 -21.98 38.20 -23.57
C GLU A 78 -22.42 38.26 -25.05
N LEU A 79 -22.92 37.15 -25.60
CA LEU A 79 -23.49 37.11 -26.95
C LEU A 79 -24.74 38.01 -27.08
N THR A 80 -25.59 38.06 -26.05
CA THR A 80 -26.79 38.90 -26.02
C THR A 80 -26.41 40.37 -25.94
N ARG A 81 -25.52 40.75 -25.02
CA ARG A 81 -24.94 42.10 -24.93
C ARG A 81 -24.26 42.51 -26.23
N LYS A 82 -23.52 41.61 -26.91
CA LYS A 82 -22.90 41.89 -28.22
C LYS A 82 -23.94 42.14 -29.32
N LYS A 83 -25.09 41.45 -29.30
CA LYS A 83 -26.21 41.73 -30.23
C LYS A 83 -26.85 43.09 -29.95
N GLU A 84 -27.09 43.42 -28.69
CA GLU A 84 -27.60 44.74 -28.28
C GLU A 84 -26.63 45.86 -28.64
N GLU A 85 -25.34 45.68 -28.39
CA GLU A 85 -24.32 46.66 -28.77
C GLU A 85 -24.24 46.79 -30.29
N LEU A 86 -24.30 45.70 -31.06
CA LEU A 86 -24.33 45.75 -32.53
C LEU A 86 -25.58 46.48 -33.05
N ALA A 87 -26.75 46.26 -32.45
CA ALA A 87 -27.99 46.96 -32.80
C ALA A 87 -27.92 48.46 -32.45
N LEU A 88 -27.33 48.79 -31.30
CA LEU A 88 -27.07 50.16 -30.89
C LEU A 88 -26.01 50.82 -31.78
N GLN A 89 -24.98 50.08 -32.22
CA GLN A 89 -23.99 50.54 -33.19
C GLN A 89 -24.63 50.74 -34.58
N ALA A 90 -25.53 49.88 -35.04
CA ALA A 90 -26.26 50.07 -36.29
C ALA A 90 -27.14 51.34 -36.25
N THR A 91 -27.87 51.54 -35.15
CA THR A 91 -28.63 52.79 -34.89
C THR A 91 -27.70 54.01 -34.80
N LYS A 92 -26.53 53.87 -34.16
CA LYS A 92 -25.50 54.92 -34.11
C LYS A 92 -24.84 55.16 -35.47
N ILE A 93 -24.71 54.20 -36.37
CA ILE A 93 -24.17 54.38 -37.73
C ILE A 93 -25.19 55.10 -38.61
N LEU A 94 -26.48 54.82 -38.43
CA LEU A 94 -27.58 55.60 -39.02
C LEU A 94 -27.55 57.07 -38.56
N ALA A 95 -27.23 57.34 -37.29
CA ALA A 95 -27.12 58.70 -36.75
C ALA A 95 -25.77 59.39 -37.04
N ALA A 96 -24.65 58.67 -36.97
CA ALA A 96 -23.27 59.15 -37.10
C ALA A 96 -22.76 59.12 -38.55
N ARG A 97 -23.68 59.13 -39.52
CA ARG A 97 -23.36 59.59 -40.89
C ARG A 97 -23.04 61.10 -40.93
N GLY A 98 -23.13 61.80 -39.80
CA GLY A 98 -22.42 63.05 -39.52
C GLY A 98 -21.43 62.93 -38.34
N ALA A 99 -20.32 63.69 -38.42
CA ALA A 99 -19.22 63.86 -37.44
C ALA A 99 -18.16 62.73 -37.32
N THR A 100 -16.99 63.07 -36.75
CA THR A 100 -15.68 62.43 -37.04
C THR A 100 -14.71 62.23 -35.85
N ILE A 101 -13.76 61.30 -36.03
CA ILE A 101 -12.48 60.97 -35.31
C ILE A 101 -11.51 62.17 -35.02
N PRO A 102 -10.35 62.03 -34.29
CA PRO A 102 -9.64 60.88 -33.62
C PRO A 102 -9.29 61.18 -32.10
N LYS A 103 -8.18 60.88 -31.35
CA LYS A 103 -6.82 60.26 -31.53
C LYS A 103 -6.05 59.89 -30.20
N ALA A 104 -5.56 58.64 -30.04
CA ALA A 104 -4.38 58.17 -29.20
C ALA A 104 -4.34 58.48 -27.66
N THR A 105 -3.42 58.05 -26.76
CA THR A 105 -1.98 57.62 -26.79
C THR A 105 -1.53 56.74 -25.56
N ILE A 106 -0.78 55.64 -25.80
CA ILE A 106 0.43 55.01 -25.13
C ILE A 106 0.76 55.19 -23.61
N GLU A 107 1.18 54.11 -22.87
CA GLU A 107 2.53 53.91 -22.18
C GLU A 107 2.71 52.55 -21.39
N ASN A 108 3.91 52.28 -20.82
CA ASN A 108 4.52 50.97 -20.36
C ASN A 108 5.64 51.24 -19.27
N PRO A 109 6.53 50.33 -18.73
CA PRO A 109 6.52 48.89 -18.29
C PRO A 109 7.37 48.52 -16.99
N VAL A 110 7.41 47.21 -16.54
CA VAL A 110 8.60 46.42 -15.99
C VAL A 110 9.20 46.69 -14.54
N PRO A 111 9.99 45.81 -13.79
CA PRO A 111 10.15 44.31 -13.65
C PRO A 111 10.56 43.65 -12.23
N THR A 112 10.46 42.29 -12.05
CA THR A 112 11.38 41.29 -11.30
C THR A 112 11.75 41.36 -9.77
N PRO A 113 12.45 40.37 -9.08
CA PRO A 113 12.59 38.86 -9.10
C PRO A 113 12.75 38.09 -7.69
N VAL A 114 13.26 36.82 -7.68
CA VAL A 114 13.99 35.96 -6.64
C VAL A 114 13.31 34.92 -5.65
N LEU A 115 14.13 34.00 -5.04
CA LEU A 115 13.93 32.60 -4.52
C LEU A 115 14.98 32.23 -3.37
N PRO A 116 15.26 30.99 -2.83
CA PRO A 116 14.52 29.74 -2.39
C PRO A 116 15.05 28.99 -1.07
N THR A 117 14.55 27.76 -0.74
CA THR A 117 15.26 26.53 -0.16
C THR A 117 15.15 25.99 1.33
N THR A 118 14.67 24.72 1.45
CA THR A 118 14.93 23.47 2.26
C THR A 118 15.84 23.32 3.54
N THR A 119 15.54 22.35 4.47
CA THR A 119 16.46 21.46 5.29
C THR A 119 15.74 20.31 6.09
N MET A 120 16.45 19.28 6.65
CA MET A 120 15.98 17.99 7.28
C MET A 120 16.53 17.70 8.73
N ASN A 121 16.10 16.61 9.45
CA ASN A 121 16.97 15.67 10.25
C ASN A 121 16.29 14.45 10.96
N GLN A 122 17.05 13.60 11.71
CA GLN A 122 16.79 12.18 12.12
C GLN A 122 16.74 11.86 13.67
N ALA A 123 16.75 10.56 14.06
CA ALA A 123 16.49 9.96 15.41
C ALA A 123 17.69 9.22 16.07
N PRO A 124 17.54 8.59 17.28
CA PRO A 124 18.35 7.42 17.69
C PRO A 124 17.63 6.32 18.55
N VAL A 125 18.37 5.29 19.01
CA VAL A 125 17.89 4.03 19.68
C VAL A 125 18.69 3.62 20.95
N SER A 126 18.31 2.52 21.65
CA SER A 126 19.03 1.91 22.81
C SER A 126 18.82 0.37 22.91
N SER A 127 19.54 -0.35 23.80
CA SER A 127 19.79 -1.81 23.71
C SER A 127 19.65 -2.64 25.03
N SER A 128 19.59 -3.98 24.91
CA SER A 128 19.62 -4.93 26.04
C SER A 128 20.14 -6.35 25.67
N ILE A 129 20.10 -7.30 26.63
CA ILE A 129 20.69 -8.66 26.61
C ILE A 129 20.17 -9.53 25.45
N PRO A 130 21.00 -10.40 24.83
CA PRO A 130 20.58 -11.24 23.70
C PRO A 130 19.64 -12.38 24.10
N HIS A 131 18.35 -12.09 24.16
CA HIS A 131 17.42 -12.92 23.40
C HIS A 131 17.79 -12.78 21.91
N PRO A 132 17.66 -13.79 21.05
CA PRO A 132 17.69 -13.56 19.61
C PRO A 132 16.59 -12.53 19.31
N PRO A 133 16.92 -11.32 18.81
CA PRO A 133 15.94 -10.26 18.70
C PRO A 133 14.81 -10.74 17.78
N HIS A 134 13.57 -10.49 18.21
CA HIS A 134 12.46 -10.59 17.29
C HIS A 134 12.76 -9.74 16.06
N PRO A 135 12.55 -10.27 14.84
CA PRO A 135 12.97 -9.58 13.63
C PRO A 135 12.26 -8.23 13.52
N ASP A 136 13.01 -7.17 13.22
CA ASP A 136 12.48 -5.82 13.08
C ASP A 136 11.32 -5.79 12.08
N PRO A 137 10.23 -5.03 12.32
CA PRO A 137 9.05 -5.09 11.46
C PRO A 137 9.33 -4.75 10.00
N PHE A 138 8.98 -5.66 9.08
CA PHE A 138 9.38 -5.60 7.68
C PHE A 138 8.20 -5.42 6.71
N ASP A 139 8.27 -4.40 5.86
CA ASP A 139 7.18 -3.98 4.95
C ASP A 139 7.44 -4.29 3.47
N GLY A 140 8.64 -4.72 3.09
CA GLY A 140 9.05 -4.93 1.70
C GLY A 140 9.65 -3.70 0.99
N SER A 141 9.93 -2.61 1.71
CA SER A 141 10.52 -1.39 1.13
C SER A 141 12.00 -1.55 0.78
N ASP A 142 12.82 -2.05 1.71
CA ASP A 142 14.28 -2.15 1.61
C ASP A 142 14.81 -3.60 1.56
N ALA A 143 15.66 -3.88 0.58
CA ALA A 143 16.33 -5.17 0.43
C ALA A 143 17.43 -5.42 1.48
N THR A 144 18.00 -4.34 2.05
CA THR A 144 19.01 -4.43 3.11
C THR A 144 18.38 -4.95 4.40
N ALA A 145 17.25 -4.35 4.80
CA ALA A 145 16.41 -4.80 5.90
C ALA A 145 15.93 -6.26 5.75
N LEU A 146 15.63 -6.73 4.53
CA LEU A 146 15.22 -8.12 4.31
C LEU A 146 16.29 -9.11 4.80
N ASN A 147 17.58 -8.86 4.54
CA ASN A 147 18.64 -9.77 4.96
C ASN A 147 18.74 -9.88 6.49
N SER A 148 18.63 -8.75 7.19
CA SER A 148 18.57 -8.71 8.67
C SER A 148 17.32 -9.42 9.21
N PHE A 149 16.15 -9.15 8.60
CA PHE A 149 14.87 -9.78 8.93
C PHE A 149 14.92 -11.31 8.80
N LEU A 150 15.44 -11.82 7.68
CA LEU A 150 15.57 -13.26 7.43
C LEU A 150 16.61 -13.91 8.36
N LEU A 151 17.72 -13.23 8.67
CA LEU A 151 18.74 -13.73 9.58
C LEU A 151 18.19 -13.87 11.01
N ALA A 152 17.53 -12.84 11.54
CA ALA A 152 16.89 -12.86 12.85
C ALA A 152 15.77 -13.91 12.90
N SER A 153 14.90 -13.96 11.88
CA SER A 153 13.83 -14.96 11.76
C SER A 153 14.37 -16.40 11.78
N ASN A 154 15.39 -16.70 10.97
CA ASN A 154 15.95 -18.05 10.91
C ASN A 154 16.74 -18.41 12.19
N GLY A 155 17.39 -17.44 12.85
CA GLY A 155 18.04 -17.65 14.15
C GLY A 155 17.05 -18.02 15.25
N TYR A 156 15.92 -17.31 15.31
CA TYR A 156 14.85 -17.61 16.26
C TYR A 156 14.18 -18.96 15.99
N LEU A 157 13.83 -19.24 14.73
CA LEU A 157 13.12 -20.48 14.35
C LEU A 157 13.97 -21.76 14.53
N GLU A 158 15.29 -21.69 14.37
CA GLU A 158 16.17 -22.83 14.69
C GLU A 158 16.34 -23.01 16.21
N LEU A 159 16.40 -21.93 17.00
CA LEU A 159 16.52 -22.02 18.46
C LEU A 159 15.24 -22.57 19.11
N TYR A 160 14.07 -22.15 18.61
CA TYR A 160 12.76 -22.53 19.15
C TYR A 160 12.03 -23.58 18.31
N LYS A 161 12.75 -24.39 17.53
CA LYS A 161 12.24 -25.34 16.53
C LYS A 161 11.09 -26.25 17.00
N ALA A 162 11.13 -26.67 18.27
CA ALA A 162 10.07 -27.49 18.89
C ALA A 162 8.71 -26.77 18.99
N HIS A 163 8.70 -25.43 19.11
CA HIS A 163 7.49 -24.60 19.19
C HIS A 163 6.89 -24.32 17.79
N TYR A 164 7.67 -24.51 16.72
CA TYR A 164 7.26 -24.27 15.34
C TYR A 164 7.53 -25.51 14.47
N PRO A 165 6.90 -26.66 14.74
CA PRO A 165 7.22 -27.95 14.11
C PRO A 165 6.80 -28.03 12.64
N SER A 166 5.92 -27.14 12.15
CA SER A 166 5.43 -27.13 10.77
C SER A 166 5.82 -25.84 10.03
N ALA A 167 5.99 -25.92 8.71
CA ALA A 167 6.24 -24.75 7.87
C ALA A 167 5.18 -23.65 8.06
N ARG A 168 3.91 -24.03 8.19
CA ARG A 168 2.81 -23.09 8.49
C ARG A 168 3.03 -22.37 9.82
N SER A 169 3.38 -23.08 10.90
CA SER A 169 3.63 -22.47 12.21
C SER A 169 4.84 -21.51 12.18
N GLN A 170 5.89 -21.85 11.44
CA GLN A 170 7.09 -21.03 11.23
C GLN A 170 6.74 -19.74 10.48
N ILE A 171 6.06 -19.86 9.33
CA ILE A 171 5.69 -18.72 8.48
C ILE A 171 4.65 -17.83 9.19
N MET A 172 3.70 -18.41 9.92
CA MET A 172 2.68 -17.66 10.67
C MET A 172 3.27 -16.87 11.85
N TRP A 173 4.32 -17.38 12.51
CA TRP A 173 5.10 -16.59 13.47
C TRP A 173 5.84 -15.43 12.79
N VAL A 174 6.50 -15.67 11.65
CA VAL A 174 7.16 -14.59 10.88
C VAL A 174 6.16 -13.54 10.38
N ALA A 175 4.94 -13.93 10.03
CA ALA A 175 3.84 -13.04 9.65
C ALA A 175 3.30 -12.14 10.78
N CYS A 176 3.77 -12.30 12.03
CA CYS A 176 3.55 -11.31 13.10
C CYS A 176 4.47 -10.09 12.98
N PHE A 177 5.58 -10.20 12.23
CA PHE A 177 6.58 -9.14 12.05
C PHE A 177 6.50 -8.48 10.67
N LEU A 178 5.75 -9.04 9.73
CA LEU A 178 5.47 -8.40 8.44
C LEU A 178 4.48 -7.23 8.58
N ARG A 179 4.63 -6.22 7.72
CA ARG A 179 3.84 -4.96 7.74
C ARG A 179 3.35 -4.57 6.34
N GLY A 180 2.35 -3.68 6.32
CA GLY A 180 1.73 -3.18 5.09
C GLY A 180 1.25 -4.29 4.15
N ALA A 181 1.21 -3.98 2.84
CA ALA A 181 0.72 -4.90 1.81
C ALA A 181 1.44 -6.26 1.78
N LEU A 182 2.69 -6.37 2.25
CA LEU A 182 3.38 -7.66 2.42
C LEU A 182 2.78 -8.45 3.59
N GLY A 183 2.64 -7.83 4.77
CA GLY A 183 2.02 -8.46 5.94
C GLY A 183 0.57 -8.86 5.70
N ASP A 184 -0.19 -8.01 5.00
CA ASP A 184 -1.58 -8.28 4.65
C ASP A 184 -1.69 -9.43 3.63
N ARG A 185 -0.88 -9.42 2.55
CA ARG A 185 -0.84 -10.51 1.54
C ARG A 185 -0.50 -11.87 2.15
N VAL A 186 0.50 -11.92 3.04
CA VAL A 186 0.90 -13.18 3.71
C VAL A 186 -0.16 -13.62 4.71
N SER A 187 -0.77 -12.69 5.45
CA SER A 187 -1.88 -13.01 6.38
C SER A 187 -3.08 -13.59 5.63
N THR A 188 -3.52 -12.97 4.52
CA THR A 188 -4.64 -13.47 3.70
C THR A 188 -4.37 -14.86 3.13
N ALA A 189 -3.18 -15.11 2.58
CA ALA A 189 -2.83 -16.42 2.03
C ALA A 189 -2.81 -17.53 3.11
N LEU A 190 -2.36 -17.21 4.33
CA LEU A 190 -2.40 -18.13 5.48
C LEU A 190 -3.82 -18.38 6.01
N LEU A 191 -4.71 -17.38 5.94
CA LEU A 191 -6.08 -17.46 6.46
C LEU A 191 -7.05 -18.15 5.49
N ASN A 192 -6.90 -17.93 4.18
CA ASN A 192 -7.74 -18.53 3.15
C ASN A 192 -7.42 -20.01 2.86
N ASP A 193 -6.38 -20.54 3.50
CA ASP A 193 -5.80 -21.87 3.24
C ASP A 193 -5.40 -22.10 1.77
N GLU A 194 -5.05 -21.01 1.08
CA GLU A 194 -4.64 -21.04 -0.32
C GLU A 194 -3.31 -21.78 -0.48
N LEU A 195 -3.31 -22.81 -1.33
CA LEU A 195 -2.17 -23.68 -1.64
C LEU A 195 -1.12 -22.98 -2.51
N HIS A 196 -0.53 -21.92 -1.96
CA HIS A 196 0.58 -21.17 -2.53
C HIS A 196 1.88 -21.98 -2.41
N PRO A 197 2.63 -22.21 -3.51
CA PRO A 197 3.91 -22.93 -3.45
C PRO A 197 4.96 -22.28 -2.53
N TRP A 198 4.82 -20.98 -2.27
CA TRP A 198 5.67 -20.23 -1.34
C TRP A 198 5.27 -20.37 0.14
N LEU A 199 4.18 -21.08 0.47
CA LEU A 199 3.79 -21.45 1.84
C LEU A 199 4.14 -22.90 2.20
N GLU A 200 4.48 -23.75 1.24
CA GLU A 200 4.76 -25.19 1.45
C GLU A 200 5.92 -25.45 2.42
N SER A 201 6.93 -24.57 2.44
CA SER A 201 8.09 -24.68 3.32
C SER A 201 8.66 -23.31 3.69
N TRP A 202 9.31 -23.21 4.84
CA TRP A 202 10.07 -22.02 5.24
C TRP A 202 11.15 -21.63 4.21
N ASP A 203 11.72 -22.61 3.50
CA ASP A 203 12.69 -22.33 2.44
C ASP A 203 12.03 -21.75 1.16
N ALA A 204 10.87 -22.26 0.75
CA ALA A 204 10.08 -21.67 -0.33
C ALA A 204 9.61 -20.24 0.02
N PHE A 205 9.24 -20.00 1.29
CA PHE A 205 8.88 -18.68 1.79
C PHE A 205 10.06 -17.70 1.76
N LYS A 206 11.25 -18.12 2.23
CA LYS A 206 12.49 -17.33 2.11
C LYS A 206 12.80 -16.99 0.65
N LYS A 207 12.73 -17.96 -0.26
CA LYS A 207 12.93 -17.76 -1.69
C LYS A 207 11.94 -16.75 -2.29
N TYR A 208 10.66 -16.84 -1.92
CA TYR A 208 9.63 -15.88 -2.31
C TYR A 208 9.97 -14.45 -1.84
N LEU A 209 10.33 -14.28 -0.56
CA LEU A 209 10.71 -12.96 -0.03
C LEU A 209 11.95 -12.40 -0.75
N ILE A 210 13.00 -13.20 -0.96
CA ILE A 210 14.21 -12.78 -1.68
C ILE A 210 13.88 -12.38 -3.13
N ALA A 211 13.05 -13.16 -3.84
CA ALA A 211 12.68 -12.85 -5.21
C ALA A 211 11.84 -11.57 -5.37
N ASN A 212 10.95 -11.28 -4.41
CA ASN A 212 10.02 -10.14 -4.49
C ASN A 212 10.55 -8.86 -3.82
N TYR A 213 11.46 -8.99 -2.85
CA TYR A 213 11.90 -7.89 -1.97
C TYR A 213 13.42 -7.82 -1.74
N GLY A 214 14.20 -8.81 -2.16
CA GLY A 214 15.66 -8.86 -2.01
C GLY A 214 16.47 -8.04 -3.03
N GLN A 215 15.79 -7.23 -3.85
CA GLN A 215 16.38 -6.22 -4.73
C GLN A 215 15.83 -4.84 -4.35
N SER A 216 16.65 -3.79 -4.47
CA SER A 216 16.18 -2.42 -4.22
C SER A 216 15.02 -2.05 -5.15
N LYS A 217 14.22 -1.05 -4.79
CA LYS A 217 13.11 -0.59 -5.65
C LYS A 217 13.60 -0.15 -7.04
N GLY A 218 14.82 0.39 -7.14
CA GLY A 218 15.46 0.74 -8.41
C GLY A 218 15.80 -0.51 -9.25
N GLU A 219 16.43 -1.51 -8.64
CA GLU A 219 16.78 -2.78 -9.32
C GLU A 219 15.53 -3.58 -9.70
N ARG A 220 14.49 -3.62 -8.86
CA ARG A 220 13.21 -4.27 -9.19
C ARG A 220 12.54 -3.61 -10.39
N ILE A 221 12.50 -2.27 -10.44
CA ILE A 221 11.94 -1.54 -11.59
C ILE A 221 12.82 -1.72 -12.82
N ALA A 222 14.16 -1.65 -12.71
CA ALA A 222 15.08 -1.84 -13.82
C ALA A 222 15.01 -3.28 -14.37
N GLY A 223 14.98 -4.29 -13.51
CA GLY A 223 14.84 -5.70 -13.86
C GLY A 223 13.49 -6.02 -14.48
N ALA A 224 12.38 -5.52 -13.93
CA ALA A 224 11.06 -5.65 -14.53
C ALA A 224 10.95 -4.92 -15.89
N THR A 225 11.54 -3.72 -16.01
CA THR A 225 11.61 -2.97 -17.28
C THR A 225 12.45 -3.70 -18.32
N GLN A 226 13.60 -4.25 -17.92
CA GLN A 226 14.46 -5.04 -18.80
C GLN A 226 13.82 -6.37 -19.18
N ALA A 227 13.06 -7.00 -18.28
CA ALA A 227 12.27 -8.19 -18.56
C ALA A 227 11.14 -7.89 -19.56
N LEU A 228 10.38 -6.80 -19.37
CA LEU A 228 9.37 -6.29 -20.32
C LEU A 228 9.96 -5.99 -21.70
N GLN A 229 11.14 -5.34 -21.75
CA GLN A 229 11.84 -5.00 -23.00
C GLN A 229 12.44 -6.23 -23.69
N SER A 230 12.95 -7.21 -22.92
CA SER A 230 13.52 -8.46 -23.45
C SER A 230 12.42 -9.44 -23.88
N ALA A 231 11.28 -9.42 -23.18
CA ALA A 231 10.05 -10.07 -23.57
C ALA A 231 9.31 -9.23 -24.64
N ALA A 232 10.00 -8.93 -25.74
CA ALA A 232 9.32 -8.46 -26.94
C ALA A 232 8.25 -9.48 -27.34
N GLN A 233 7.00 -9.04 -27.52
CA GLN A 233 5.81 -9.89 -27.64
C GLN A 233 5.96 -11.02 -28.68
N GLY A 234 6.69 -10.75 -29.77
CA GLY A 234 7.16 -11.76 -30.72
C GLY A 234 5.99 -12.51 -31.36
N THR A 235 5.98 -13.83 -31.17
CA THR A 235 4.90 -14.73 -31.64
C THR A 235 3.97 -15.22 -30.53
N ARG A 236 4.14 -14.75 -29.27
CA ARG A 236 3.26 -15.14 -28.16
C ARG A 236 1.90 -14.47 -28.30
N THR A 237 0.83 -15.19 -27.98
CA THR A 237 -0.51 -14.57 -27.88
C THR A 237 -0.54 -13.59 -26.72
N ALA A 238 -1.41 -12.57 -26.79
CA ALA A 238 -1.52 -11.57 -25.74
C ALA A 238 -1.83 -12.17 -24.34
N ARG A 239 -2.49 -13.33 -24.28
CA ARG A 239 -2.78 -14.05 -23.03
C ARG A 239 -1.56 -14.76 -22.45
N GLU A 240 -0.73 -15.38 -23.29
CA GLU A 240 0.55 -15.97 -22.86
C GLU A 240 1.57 -14.89 -22.49
N TYR A 241 1.44 -13.70 -23.06
CA TYR A 241 2.25 -12.54 -22.69
C TYR A 241 1.85 -11.99 -21.32
N LEU A 242 0.55 -11.72 -21.10
CA LEU A 242 0.04 -11.20 -19.82
C LEU A 242 0.19 -12.18 -18.65
N ASN A 243 0.22 -13.49 -18.90
CA ASN A 243 0.50 -14.51 -17.88
C ASN A 243 2.00 -14.68 -17.56
N ALA A 244 2.89 -13.95 -18.24
CA ALA A 244 4.35 -14.03 -18.08
C ALA A 244 4.97 -12.72 -17.55
N LEU A 245 4.14 -11.84 -16.99
CA LEU A 245 4.46 -10.56 -16.35
C LEU A 245 4.02 -10.55 -14.89
#